data_AF-A0A380EMJ7-F1
#
_entry.id   AF-A0A380EMJ7-F1
#
_cell.length_a   1.000
_cell.length_b   1.000
_cell.length_c   1.000
_cell.angle_alpha   90.00
_cell.angle_beta   90.00
_cell.angle_gamma   90.00
#
_symmetry.space_group_name_H-M   'P 1'
#
loop_
_entity.id
_entity.type
_entity.pdbx_description
1 polymer ?
#
loop_
_entity_poly.entity_id
_entity_poly.type
_entity_poly.pdbx_seq_one_letter_code
_entity_poly.pdbx_strand_id
1 'polypeptide(L)'
;MIGFRRDGETALHPSCSAKMGPASDPMAVVDPLTMKVHGMENLRVVDASAMPRTTNGNIHAPVLMLAEKAADIIRGRKPLEPQYIDYYKHGVHDENEGAIEVKPYAK
;
A
#
# COMPACT_ATOMS: atom_id res chain seq x y z
N MET A 1 21.67 -26.96 6.56
CA MET A 1 20.38 -26.25 6.67
C MET A 1 19.53 -26.92 7.78
N ILE A 2 19.93 -26.85 9.06
CA ILE A 2 19.31 -27.61 10.18
C ILE A 2 18.53 -26.73 11.18
N GLY A 3 18.76 -25.41 11.24
CA GLY A 3 18.11 -24.50 12.22
C GLY A 3 16.74 -23.96 11.82
N PHE A 4 16.43 -23.85 10.52
CA PHE A 4 15.21 -23.17 10.03
C PHE A 4 13.89 -23.76 10.57
N ARG A 5 13.82 -25.06 10.86
CA ARG A 5 12.61 -25.68 11.44
C ARG A 5 12.38 -25.32 12.90
N ARG A 6 13.42 -24.95 13.65
CA ARG A 6 13.33 -24.64 15.09
C ARG A 6 13.22 -23.14 15.36
N ASP A 7 13.92 -22.34 14.56
CA ASP A 7 14.11 -20.91 14.80
C ASP A 7 13.39 -20.03 13.77
N GLY A 8 12.45 -20.61 13.02
CA GLY A 8 11.65 -19.88 12.04
C GLY A 8 10.68 -18.93 12.74
N GLU A 9 10.87 -17.63 12.55
CA GLU A 9 9.98 -16.59 13.06
C GLU A 9 9.22 -15.88 11.95
N THR A 10 8.10 -15.26 12.32
CA THR A 10 7.33 -14.41 11.41
C THR A 10 7.94 -13.01 11.36
N ALA A 11 7.90 -12.38 10.19
CA ALA A 11 8.19 -10.95 10.05
C ALA A 11 7.06 -10.05 10.62
N LEU A 12 6.07 -10.64 11.30
CA LEU A 12 4.92 -9.96 11.93
C LEU A 12 4.06 -9.18 10.93
N HIS A 13 3.87 -9.74 9.72
CA HIS A 13 3.06 -9.17 8.64
C HIS A 13 1.81 -10.02 8.28
N PRO A 14 0.95 -10.39 9.25
CA PRO A 14 -0.28 -11.11 8.93
C PRO A 14 -1.17 -10.25 8.02
N SER A 15 -1.63 -10.84 6.91
CA SER A 15 -2.36 -10.12 5.86
C SER A 15 -3.15 -11.09 4.97
N CYS A 16 -3.95 -10.54 4.06
CA CYS A 16 -4.60 -11.24 2.96
C CYS A 16 -5.75 -12.22 3.31
N SER A 17 -6.18 -12.31 4.57
CA SER A 17 -7.25 -13.22 5.01
C SER A 17 -8.66 -12.83 4.53
N ALA A 18 -8.89 -11.55 4.18
CA ALA A 18 -10.14 -11.04 3.63
C ALA A 18 -9.90 -10.36 2.26
N LYS A 19 -9.13 -11.05 1.41
CA LYS A 19 -8.65 -10.57 0.11
C LYS A 19 -9.70 -9.77 -0.67
N MET A 20 -9.31 -8.58 -1.11
CA MET A 20 -10.06 -7.84 -2.12
C MET A 20 -9.88 -8.44 -3.51
N GLY A 21 -10.94 -8.41 -4.31
CA GLY A 21 -10.93 -8.93 -5.68
C GLY A 21 -12.27 -8.78 -6.40
N PRO A 22 -12.31 -9.03 -7.71
CA PRO A 22 -13.56 -8.98 -8.46
C PRO A 22 -14.53 -10.05 -7.95
N ALA A 23 -15.84 -9.82 -8.10
CA ALA A 23 -16.87 -10.79 -7.69
C ALA A 23 -16.79 -12.15 -8.41
N SER A 24 -16.06 -12.21 -9.54
CA SER A 24 -15.77 -13.45 -10.27
C SER A 24 -14.66 -14.29 -9.63
N ASP A 25 -13.87 -13.73 -8.70
CA ASP A 25 -12.85 -14.46 -7.95
C ASP A 25 -13.51 -15.15 -6.75
N PRO A 26 -13.60 -16.50 -6.73
CA PRO A 26 -14.27 -17.24 -5.66
C PRO A 26 -13.60 -17.08 -4.29
N MET A 27 -12.36 -16.58 -4.23
CA MET A 27 -11.64 -16.32 -2.99
C MET A 27 -11.73 -14.86 -2.54
N ALA A 28 -12.39 -13.97 -3.31
CA ALA A 28 -12.53 -12.57 -2.96
C ALA A 28 -13.62 -12.38 -1.90
N VAL A 29 -13.28 -11.62 -0.85
CA VAL A 29 -14.19 -11.26 0.25
C VAL A 29 -14.66 -9.82 0.11
N VAL A 30 -13.80 -8.94 -0.42
CA VAL A 30 -14.03 -7.49 -0.49
C VAL A 30 -14.04 -7.02 -1.94
N ASP A 31 -14.98 -6.13 -2.28
CA ASP A 31 -14.97 -5.41 -3.55
C ASP A 31 -13.94 -4.27 -3.50
N PRO A 32 -12.90 -4.25 -4.37
CA PRO A 32 -11.86 -3.23 -4.34
C PRO A 32 -12.35 -1.82 -4.71
N LEU A 33 -13.51 -1.68 -5.36
CA LEU A 33 -14.03 -0.38 -5.78
C LEU A 33 -14.81 0.32 -4.66
N THR A 34 -15.42 -0.44 -3.76
CA THR A 34 -16.31 0.08 -2.70
C THR A 34 -15.80 -0.20 -1.29
N MET A 35 -14.81 -1.08 -1.16
CA MET A 35 -14.32 -1.69 0.08
C MET A 35 -15.40 -2.42 0.89
N LYS A 36 -16.56 -2.71 0.28
CA LYS A 36 -17.64 -3.49 0.90
C LYS A 36 -17.32 -4.98 0.86
N VAL A 37 -17.79 -5.70 1.87
CA VAL A 37 -17.81 -7.17 1.82
C VAL A 37 -18.84 -7.61 0.78
N HIS A 38 -18.47 -8.54 -0.09
CA HIS A 38 -19.36 -9.07 -1.12
C HIS A 38 -20.66 -9.60 -0.48
N GLY A 39 -21.81 -9.18 -1.02
CA GLY A 39 -23.14 -9.53 -0.50
C GLY A 39 -23.62 -8.74 0.72
N MET A 40 -22.83 -7.78 1.24
CA MET A 40 -23.17 -6.98 2.41
C MET A 40 -23.17 -5.48 2.08
N GLU A 41 -24.19 -4.75 2.56
CA GLU A 41 -24.32 -3.33 2.22
C GLU A 41 -23.60 -2.37 3.17
N ASN A 42 -23.57 -2.69 4.46
CA ASN A 42 -23.11 -1.78 5.52
C ASN A 42 -21.85 -2.28 6.24
N LEU A 43 -21.12 -3.23 5.65
CA LEU A 43 -19.89 -3.79 6.21
C LEU A 43 -18.72 -3.57 5.24
N ARG A 44 -17.60 -3.08 5.78
CA ARG A 44 -16.35 -2.84 5.05
C ARG A 44 -15.17 -3.39 5.84
N VAL A 45 -14.13 -3.81 5.13
CA VAL A 45 -12.86 -4.24 5.70
C VAL A 45 -11.76 -3.34 5.15
N VAL A 46 -11.04 -2.66 6.04
CA VAL A 46 -10.03 -1.66 5.69
C VAL A 46 -8.81 -1.85 6.58
N ASP A 47 -8.05 -2.91 6.30
CA ASP A 47 -6.80 -3.23 6.99
C ASP A 47 -5.93 -4.15 6.11
N ALA A 48 -4.88 -4.73 6.70
CA ALA A 48 -3.97 -5.65 6.04
C ALA A 48 -4.65 -6.93 5.50
N SER A 49 -5.77 -7.36 6.07
CA SER A 49 -6.49 -8.56 5.63
C SER A 49 -7.07 -8.39 4.22
N ALA A 50 -7.41 -7.17 3.82
CA ALA A 50 -7.95 -6.87 2.50
C ALA A 50 -6.91 -6.95 1.38
N MET A 51 -5.61 -6.90 1.68
CA MET A 51 -4.56 -6.97 0.66
C MET A 51 -4.64 -8.30 -0.12
N PRO A 52 -4.50 -8.31 -1.46
CA PRO A 52 -4.61 -9.54 -2.21
C PRO A 52 -3.35 -10.41 -2.15
N ARG A 53 -2.20 -9.80 -1.84
CA ARG A 53 -0.90 -10.43 -1.60
C ARG A 53 -0.08 -9.55 -0.66
N THR A 54 0.82 -10.15 0.11
CA THR A 54 1.78 -9.44 0.94
C THR A 54 2.78 -8.66 0.07
N THR A 55 3.15 -7.46 0.48
CA THR A 55 4.18 -6.65 -0.19
C THR A 55 5.59 -7.17 0.13
N ASN A 56 6.57 -6.87 -0.72
CA ASN A 56 7.98 -7.28 -0.54
C ASN A 56 8.73 -6.49 0.55
N GLY A 57 8.03 -5.86 1.49
CA GLY A 57 8.60 -5.00 2.53
C GLY A 57 7.64 -4.85 3.72
N ASN A 58 7.99 -3.95 4.64
CA ASN A 58 7.15 -3.64 5.80
C ASN A 58 5.74 -3.20 5.34
N ILE A 59 4.71 -3.83 5.89
CA ILE A 59 3.32 -3.62 5.48
C ILE A 59 2.68 -2.36 6.08
N HIS A 60 3.34 -1.66 7.01
CA HIS A 60 2.76 -0.48 7.65
C HIS A 60 2.39 0.61 6.63
N ALA A 61 3.32 1.00 5.76
CA ALA A 61 3.05 2.01 4.73
C ALA A 61 1.96 1.56 3.74
N PRO A 62 1.99 0.33 3.18
CA PRO A 62 0.90 -0.21 2.38
C PRO A 62 -0.48 -0.17 3.07
N VAL A 63 -0.55 -0.49 4.36
CA VAL A 63 -1.82 -0.45 5.12
C VAL A 63 -2.33 0.97 5.26
N LEU A 64 -1.46 1.94 5.57
CA LEU A 64 -1.84 3.36 5.60
C LEU A 64 -2.35 3.84 4.24
N MET A 65 -1.65 3.51 3.16
CA MET A 65 -2.06 3.88 1.80
C MET A 65 -3.42 3.27 1.42
N LEU A 66 -3.66 2.01 1.78
CA LEU A 66 -4.95 1.35 1.57
C LEU A 66 -6.06 2.04 2.37
N ALA A 67 -5.79 2.38 3.64
CA ALA A 67 -6.76 3.04 4.51
C ALA A 67 -7.13 4.44 4.02
N GLU A 68 -6.16 5.25 3.60
CA GLU A 68 -6.40 6.57 3.01
C GLU A 68 -7.25 6.46 1.73
N LYS A 69 -6.88 5.52 0.85
CA LYS A 69 -7.64 5.29 -0.38
C LYS A 69 -9.08 4.85 -0.09
N ALA A 70 -9.27 3.96 0.89
CA ALA A 70 -10.57 3.50 1.31
C ALA A 70 -11.40 4.62 1.95
N ALA A 71 -10.78 5.50 2.73
CA ALA A 71 -11.44 6.66 3.33
C ALA A 71 -12.01 7.59 2.25
N ASP A 72 -11.27 7.83 1.17
CA ASP A 72 -11.77 8.60 0.02
C ASP A 72 -12.95 7.90 -0.67
N ILE A 73 -12.87 6.58 -0.91
CA ILE A 73 -13.98 5.79 -1.47
C ILE A 73 -15.23 5.91 -0.59
N ILE A 74 -15.09 5.74 0.73
CA ILE A 74 -16.20 5.78 1.70
C ILE A 74 -16.82 7.17 1.74
N ARG A 75 -16.02 8.23 1.61
CA ARG A 75 -16.47 9.62 1.62
C ARG A 75 -16.91 10.14 0.25
N GLY A 76 -16.81 9.34 -0.81
CA GLY A 76 -17.09 9.75 -2.19
C GLY A 76 -16.15 10.85 -2.70
N ARG A 77 -14.90 10.90 -2.20
CA ARG A 77 -13.90 11.88 -2.62
C ARG A 77 -13.21 11.41 -3.89
N LYS A 78 -13.08 12.33 -4.85
CA LYS A 78 -12.27 12.10 -6.05
C LYS A 78 -10.79 12.13 -5.66
N PRO A 79 -9.97 11.18 -6.12
CA PRO A 79 -8.51 11.26 -5.99
C PRO A 79 -7.99 12.55 -6.62
N LEU A 80 -6.88 13.07 -6.09
CA LEU A 80 -6.17 14.18 -6.71
C LEU A 80 -5.74 13.81 -8.14
N GLU A 81 -5.67 14.82 -9.00
CA GLU A 81 -5.16 14.64 -10.36
C GLU A 81 -3.68 14.22 -10.30
N PRO A 82 -3.25 13.28 -11.17
CA PRO A 82 -1.84 12.91 -11.28
C PRO A 82 -0.98 14.15 -11.54
N GLN A 83 0.07 14.31 -10.74
CA GLN A 83 1.07 15.34 -10.98
C GLN A 83 2.19 14.77 -11.85
N TYR A 84 2.41 15.37 -13.01
CA TYR A 84 3.54 15.08 -13.89
C TYR A 84 4.63 16.10 -13.60
N ILE A 85 5.35 15.87 -12.50
CA ILE A 85 6.53 16.66 -12.15
C ILE A 85 7.77 16.07 -12.81
N ASP A 86 8.66 16.94 -13.27
CA ASP A 86 9.99 16.50 -13.69
C ASP A 86 10.73 15.91 -12.49
N TYR A 87 11.43 14.81 -12.73
CA TYR A 87 12.23 14.12 -11.73
C TYR A 87 13.61 13.84 -12.31
N TYR A 88 14.63 13.82 -11.44
CA TYR A 88 16.00 13.55 -11.87
C TYR A 88 16.10 12.20 -12.59
N LYS A 89 16.66 12.23 -13.79
CA LYS A 89 17.03 11.07 -14.60
C LYS A 89 18.53 11.11 -14.84
N HIS A 90 19.22 10.09 -14.34
CA HIS A 90 20.66 9.95 -14.52
C HIS A 90 21.04 9.96 -16.01
N GLY A 91 22.00 10.80 -16.39
CA GLY A 91 22.48 10.97 -17.77
C GLY A 91 21.62 11.87 -18.67
N VAL A 92 20.50 12.40 -18.15
CA VAL A 92 19.69 13.43 -18.82
C VAL A 92 19.80 14.76 -18.08
N HIS A 93 19.74 14.70 -16.76
CA HIS A 93 19.84 15.84 -15.87
C HIS A 93 21.28 16.05 -15.38
N ASP A 94 21.64 17.31 -15.12
CA ASP A 94 22.93 17.66 -14.50
C ASP A 94 23.06 17.00 -13.12
N GLU A 95 24.26 16.61 -12.72
CA GLU A 95 24.49 15.91 -11.44
C GLU A 95 24.03 16.72 -10.21
N ASN A 96 23.92 18.04 -10.35
CA ASN A 96 23.44 18.95 -9.30
C ASN A 96 22.01 19.46 -9.54
N GLU A 97 21.31 18.99 -10.58
CA GLU A 97 19.95 19.45 -10.90
C GLU A 97 18.96 18.96 -9.84
N GLY A 98 18.46 19.90 -9.02
CA GLY A 98 17.57 19.60 -7.88
C GLY A 98 18.28 19.48 -6.52
N ALA A 99 19.61 19.63 -6.47
CA ALA A 99 20.33 19.73 -5.20
C ALA A 99 20.06 21.08 -4.54
N ILE A 100 19.55 21.06 -3.31
CA ILE A 100 19.45 22.25 -2.47
C ILE A 100 20.82 22.41 -1.79
N GLU A 101 21.49 23.57 -1.91
CA GLU A 101 22.69 23.84 -1.12
C GLU A 101 22.35 23.76 0.37
N VAL A 102 22.69 22.64 0.99
CA VAL A 102 22.50 22.45 2.43
C VAL A 102 23.59 23.28 3.11
N LYS A 103 23.23 24.42 3.71
CA LYS A 103 24.14 25.12 4.60
C LYS A 103 24.57 24.11 5.69
N PRO A 104 25.88 23.89 5.89
CA PRO A 104 26.33 22.94 6.90
C PRO A 104 25.76 23.38 8.24
N TYR A 105 25.12 22.45 8.96
CA TYR A 105 24.73 22.67 10.35
C TYR A 105 25.96 23.18 11.10
N ALA A 106 25.85 24.38 11.67
CA ALA A 106 26.89 24.94 12.52
C ALA A 106 27.15 23.94 13.66
N LYS A 107 28.42 23.53 13.81
CA LYS A 107 28.88 22.68 14.91
C LYS A 107 28.62 23.33 16.26
#